data_AF-A0A968E0D1-F1
#
_entry.id   AF-A0A968E0D1-F1
#
_cell.length_a   1.000
_cell.length_b   1.000
_cell.length_c   1.000
_cell.angle_alpha   90.00
_cell.angle_beta   90.00
_cell.angle_gamma   90.00
#
_symmetry.space_group_name_H-M   'P 1'
#
loop_
_entity.id
_entity.type
_entity.pdbx_description
1 polymer ?
#
loop_
_entity_poly.entity_id
_entity_poly.type
_entity_poly.pdbx_seq_one_letter_code
_entity_poly.pdbx_strand_id
1 'polypeptide(L)'
;MSAPQRVVATLLFAALPGVAAALGLGGLEVSSGLNQPFDGKIAIVGAKQGEIADVDARLAEAEAFARAGIARPYSLTRLRFSVVPTGDDSGYVHITSRESVREPALEFIIEVTWRNGSLQRKYGVLLERK
;
A
#
# COMPACT_ATOMS: atom_id res chain seq x y z
N MET A 1 26.05 10.51 -66.78
CA MET A 1 25.23 9.58 -65.98
C MET A 1 25.52 9.83 -64.50
N SER A 2 24.66 10.59 -63.83
CA SER A 2 24.74 10.88 -62.39
C SER A 2 23.39 10.51 -61.78
N ALA A 3 23.38 9.49 -60.92
CA ALA A 3 22.16 9.02 -60.26
C ALA A 3 21.89 9.86 -58.99
N PRO A 4 20.65 10.26 -58.70
CA PRO A 4 20.33 11.00 -57.48
C PRO A 4 20.12 10.04 -56.31
N GLN A 5 20.86 10.24 -55.23
CA GLN A 5 20.72 9.45 -54.01
C GLN A 5 19.48 9.95 -53.25
N ARG A 6 18.38 9.19 -53.32
CA ARG A 6 17.14 9.49 -52.61
C ARG A 6 17.35 9.18 -51.12
N VAL A 7 17.47 10.22 -50.31
CA VAL A 7 17.54 10.09 -48.85
C VAL A 7 16.13 9.77 -48.35
N VAL A 8 15.88 8.50 -48.01
CA VAL A 8 14.64 8.09 -47.32
C VAL A 8 14.90 8.24 -45.82
N ALA A 9 14.32 9.26 -45.21
CA ALA A 9 14.37 9.47 -43.77
C ALA A 9 13.27 8.63 -43.10
N THR A 10 13.66 7.52 -42.49
CA THR A 10 12.75 6.71 -41.66
C THR A 10 12.58 7.39 -40.31
N LEU A 11 11.43 8.04 -40.10
CA LEU A 11 10.99 8.53 -38.79
C LEU A 11 10.70 7.34 -37.88
N LEU A 12 11.62 7.05 -36.95
CA LEU A 12 11.42 6.08 -35.88
C LEU A 12 10.49 6.72 -34.84
N PHE A 13 9.22 6.30 -34.81
CA PHE A 13 8.26 6.73 -33.79
C PHE A 13 8.62 6.02 -32.48
N ALA A 14 9.31 6.71 -31.57
CA ALA A 14 9.56 6.20 -30.23
C ALA A 14 8.24 6.25 -29.43
N ALA A 15 7.60 5.09 -29.26
CA ALA A 15 6.48 4.96 -28.35
C ALA A 15 6.97 5.26 -26.93
N LEU A 16 6.54 6.39 -26.35
CA LEU A 16 6.76 6.64 -24.92
C LEU A 16 6.00 5.58 -24.13
N PRO A 17 6.66 4.75 -23.30
CA PRO A 17 5.94 3.82 -22.44
C PRO A 17 5.01 4.62 -21.53
N GLY A 18 3.70 4.36 -21.64
CA GLY A 18 2.71 4.97 -20.76
C GLY A 18 3.04 4.61 -19.32
N VAL A 19 3.15 5.63 -18.46
CA VAL A 19 3.38 5.44 -17.03
C VAL A 19 2.16 4.71 -16.47
N ALA A 20 2.29 3.41 -16.23
CA ALA A 20 1.24 2.65 -15.59
C ALA A 20 1.11 3.14 -14.15
N ALA A 21 0.02 3.85 -13.84
CA ALA A 21 -0.32 4.16 -12.46
C ALA A 21 -0.45 2.83 -11.70
N ALA A 22 0.39 2.64 -10.69
CA ALA A 22 0.35 1.51 -9.77
C ALA A 22 -0.46 1.90 -8.53
N LEU A 23 -1.19 0.92 -7.99
CA LEU A 23 -1.89 1.08 -6.72
C LEU A 23 -0.88 1.44 -5.63
N GLY A 24 -1.19 2.50 -4.89
CA GLY A 24 -0.39 3.04 -3.81
C GLY A 24 -1.14 3.07 -2.49
N LEU A 25 -0.40 3.35 -1.42
CA LEU A 25 -0.93 3.56 -0.08
C LEU A 25 -0.64 4.98 0.39
N GLY A 26 -1.61 5.61 1.05
CA GLY A 26 -1.52 6.95 1.62
C GLY A 26 -0.95 6.96 3.04
N GLY A 27 -1.28 8.02 3.78
CA GLY A 27 -0.96 8.14 5.21
C GLY A 27 -1.79 7.19 6.08
N LEU A 28 -1.27 6.91 7.28
CA LEU A 28 -2.02 6.23 8.33
C LEU A 28 -2.69 7.28 9.21
N GLU A 29 -4.01 7.20 9.33
CA GLU A 29 -4.81 7.98 10.27
C GLU A 29 -5.25 7.06 11.41
N VAL A 30 -5.00 7.46 12.66
CA VAL A 30 -5.34 6.64 13.84
C VAL A 30 -6.41 7.35 14.67
N SER A 31 -7.48 6.63 14.95
CA SER A 31 -8.64 7.10 15.72
C SER A 31 -8.62 6.64 17.18
N SER A 32 -7.86 5.59 17.51
CA SER A 32 -7.71 5.03 18.86
C SER A 32 -6.53 5.63 19.64
N GLY A 33 -6.66 5.71 20.97
CA GLY A 33 -5.54 6.04 21.88
C GLY A 33 -4.86 4.80 22.49
N LEU A 34 -3.86 5.05 23.33
CA LEU A 34 -3.22 4.02 24.16
C LEU A 34 -4.23 3.37 25.11
N ASN A 35 -4.10 2.07 25.36
CA ASN A 35 -5.00 1.22 26.16
C ASN A 35 -6.41 1.03 25.57
N GLN A 36 -6.63 1.39 24.31
CA GLN A 36 -7.86 1.14 23.58
C GLN A 36 -7.63 0.08 22.48
N PRO A 37 -8.68 -0.59 22.00
CA PRO A 37 -8.59 -1.34 20.75
C PRO A 37 -8.10 -0.41 19.63
N PHE A 38 -7.16 -0.89 18.82
CA PHE A 38 -6.62 -0.15 17.70
C PHE A 38 -7.73 0.11 16.69
N ASP A 39 -7.76 1.32 16.15
CA ASP A 39 -8.62 1.73 15.05
C ASP A 39 -7.85 2.75 14.20
N GLY A 40 -7.55 2.38 12.96
CA GLY A 40 -6.84 3.24 12.03
C GLY A 40 -7.15 2.92 10.57
N LYS A 41 -6.87 3.88 9.69
CA LYS A 41 -7.17 3.82 8.26
C LYS A 41 -5.95 4.20 7.44
N ILE A 42 -5.71 3.46 6.36
CA ILE A 42 -4.70 3.79 5.35
C ILE A 42 -5.42 3.97 4.01
N ALA A 43 -5.37 5.16 3.44
CA ALA A 43 -5.98 5.42 2.14
C ALA A 43 -5.32 4.57 1.03
N ILE A 44 -6.13 4.03 0.11
CA ILE A 44 -5.65 3.42 -1.12
C ILE A 44 -5.74 4.48 -2.23
N VAL A 45 -4.65 4.68 -2.96
CA VAL A 45 -4.54 5.74 -3.99
C VAL A 45 -4.12 5.15 -5.33
N GLY A 46 -4.56 5.76 -6.42
CA GLY A 46 -4.15 5.36 -7.77
C GLY A 46 -4.66 3.99 -8.22
N ALA A 47 -5.70 3.45 -7.57
CA ALA A 47 -6.39 2.25 -8.05
C ALA A 47 -7.18 2.57 -9.33
N LYS A 48 -7.23 1.60 -10.23
CA LYS A 48 -8.03 1.67 -11.47
C LYS A 48 -9.40 1.03 -11.28
N GLN A 49 -10.26 1.22 -12.28
CA GLN A 49 -11.63 0.72 -12.29
C GLN A 49 -11.70 -0.77 -12.00
N GLY A 50 -12.35 -1.09 -10.88
CA GLY A 50 -12.56 -2.46 -10.41
C GLY A 50 -11.37 -3.08 -9.68
N GLU A 51 -10.19 -2.45 -9.62
CA GLU A 51 -9.03 -3.04 -8.91
C GLU A 51 -9.28 -3.16 -7.41
N ILE A 52 -9.99 -2.20 -6.79
CA ILE A 52 -10.30 -2.19 -5.36
C ILE A 52 -10.98 -3.49 -4.91
N ALA A 53 -11.82 -4.09 -5.77
CA ALA A 53 -12.53 -5.33 -5.46
C ALA A 53 -11.59 -6.54 -5.32
N ASP A 54 -10.40 -6.48 -5.92
CA ASP A 54 -9.39 -7.52 -5.86
C ASP A 54 -8.24 -7.20 -4.88
N VAL A 55 -8.34 -6.10 -4.14
CA VAL A 55 -7.32 -5.73 -3.17
C VAL A 55 -7.48 -6.57 -1.91
N ASP A 56 -6.41 -7.23 -1.52
CA ASP A 56 -6.24 -7.81 -0.19
C ASP A 56 -5.16 -7.05 0.58
N ALA A 57 -5.35 -6.95 1.89
CA ALA A 57 -4.45 -6.23 2.78
C ALA A 57 -4.22 -7.05 4.05
N ARG A 58 -2.94 -7.20 4.43
CA ARG A 58 -2.54 -8.05 5.55
C ARG A 58 -1.27 -7.53 6.23
N LEU A 59 -1.01 -8.04 7.43
CA LEU A 59 0.31 -7.87 8.06
C LEU A 59 1.35 -8.61 7.22
N ALA A 60 2.47 -7.96 6.90
CA ALA A 60 3.54 -8.59 6.15
C ALA A 60 4.14 -9.79 6.91
N GLU A 61 4.74 -10.69 6.14
CA GLU A 61 5.43 -11.88 6.67
C GLU A 61 6.67 -11.51 7.48
N ALA A 62 7.10 -12.43 8.34
CA ALA A 62 8.28 -12.24 9.21
C ALA A 62 9.55 -11.85 8.43
N GLU A 63 9.71 -12.35 7.21
CA GLU A 63 10.83 -12.02 6.34
C GLU A 63 10.89 -10.51 5.98
N ALA A 64 9.74 -9.86 5.78
CA ALA A 64 9.70 -8.43 5.49
C ALA A 64 10.21 -7.59 6.66
N PHE A 65 9.88 -7.99 7.89
CA PHE A 65 10.36 -7.35 9.10
C PHE A 65 11.87 -7.56 9.30
N ALA A 66 12.35 -8.79 9.04
CA ALA A 66 13.78 -9.11 9.08
C ALA A 66 14.59 -8.27 8.08
N ARG A 67 14.11 -8.14 6.83
CA ARG A 67 14.74 -7.28 5.81
C ARG A 67 14.74 -5.80 6.18
N ALA A 68 13.67 -5.34 6.85
CA ALA A 68 13.56 -3.97 7.32
C ALA A 68 14.36 -3.70 8.62
N GLY A 69 14.93 -4.73 9.25
CA GLY A 69 15.70 -4.60 10.50
C GLY A 69 14.85 -4.21 11.71
N ILE A 70 13.55 -4.53 11.70
CA ILE A 70 12.61 -4.17 12.78
C ILE A 70 12.02 -5.43 13.42
N ALA A 71 11.67 -5.33 14.70
CA ALA A 71 11.03 -6.43 15.41
C ALA A 71 9.61 -6.67 14.88
N ARG A 72 9.16 -7.93 14.92
CA ARG A 72 7.76 -8.30 14.68
C ARG A 72 7.13 -8.87 15.96
N PRO A 73 6.73 -8.01 16.91
CA PRO A 73 6.07 -8.46 18.13
C PRO A 73 4.83 -9.28 17.82
N TYR A 74 4.57 -10.31 18.64
CA TYR A 74 3.35 -11.11 18.52
C TYR A 74 2.08 -10.25 18.68
N SER A 75 2.14 -9.12 19.39
CA SER A 75 1.02 -8.20 19.52
C SER A 75 0.49 -7.68 18.18
N LEU A 76 1.35 -7.58 17.15
CA LEU A 76 0.94 -7.17 15.80
C LEU A 76 0.05 -8.19 15.10
N THR A 77 0.13 -9.48 15.45
CA THR A 77 -0.72 -10.52 14.84
C THR A 77 -2.19 -10.41 15.28
N ARG A 78 -2.46 -9.60 16.32
CA ARG A 78 -3.82 -9.28 16.77
C ARG A 78 -4.48 -8.18 15.94
N LEU A 79 -3.72 -7.49 15.08
CA LEU A 79 -4.26 -6.53 14.12
C LEU A 79 -5.02 -7.27 13.02
N ARG A 80 -6.16 -6.71 12.64
CA ARG A 80 -7.02 -7.18 11.56
C ARG A 80 -7.04 -6.12 10.50
N PHE A 81 -6.95 -6.55 9.26
CA PHE A 81 -6.90 -5.69 8.09
C PHE A 81 -8.09 -6.05 7.21
N SER A 82 -8.77 -5.03 6.71
CA SER A 82 -9.89 -5.19 5.78
C SER A 82 -9.93 -4.02 4.83
N VAL A 83 -10.11 -4.29 3.54
CA VAL A 83 -10.29 -3.24 2.55
C VAL A 83 -11.74 -2.78 2.55
N VAL A 84 -11.95 -1.46 2.67
CA VAL A 84 -13.27 -0.84 2.65
C VAL A 84 -13.35 0.06 1.41
N PRO A 85 -14.13 -0.32 0.38
CA PRO A 85 -14.39 0.53 -0.77
C PRO A 85 -15.18 1.78 -0.36
N THR A 86 -14.82 2.93 -0.92
CA THR A 86 -15.55 4.21 -0.77
C THR A 86 -16.16 4.70 -2.08
N GLY A 87 -15.87 4.00 -3.18
CA GLY A 87 -16.36 4.22 -4.54
C GLY A 87 -15.65 3.26 -5.50
N ASP A 88 -15.90 3.39 -6.81
CA ASP A 88 -15.39 2.42 -7.80
C ASP A 88 -13.86 2.32 -7.88
N ASP A 89 -13.17 3.43 -7.59
CA ASP A 89 -11.70 3.58 -7.69
C ASP A 89 -11.04 4.01 -6.38
N SER A 90 -11.78 3.98 -5.28
CA SER A 90 -11.30 4.50 -3.99
C SER A 90 -11.64 3.57 -2.85
N GLY A 91 -10.78 3.55 -1.85
CA GLY A 91 -11.01 2.82 -0.63
C GLY A 91 -9.90 3.08 0.37
N TYR A 92 -9.98 2.38 1.48
CA TYR A 92 -8.94 2.40 2.50
C TYR A 92 -8.79 1.02 3.10
N VAL A 93 -7.60 0.74 3.62
CA VAL A 93 -7.41 -0.39 4.53
C VAL A 93 -7.83 0.07 5.91
N HIS A 94 -8.86 -0.56 6.47
CA HIS A 94 -9.24 -0.43 7.87
C HIS A 94 -8.44 -1.42 8.71
N ILE A 95 -7.82 -0.92 9.76
CA ILE A 95 -6.97 -1.69 10.66
C ILE A 95 -7.60 -1.63 12.04
N THR A 96 -7.88 -2.79 12.62
CA THR A 96 -8.52 -2.89 13.94
C THR A 96 -7.82 -3.90 14.84
N SER A 97 -8.02 -3.80 16.15
CA SER A 97 -7.74 -4.91 17.06
C SER A 97 -8.96 -5.22 17.92
N ARG A 98 -9.06 -6.45 18.44
CA ARG A 98 -10.08 -6.81 19.43
C ARG A 98 -9.65 -6.43 20.85
N GLU A 99 -8.36 -6.61 21.13
CA GLU A 99 -7.77 -6.32 22.44
C GLU A 99 -7.15 -4.93 22.46
N SER A 100 -7.10 -4.32 23.65
CA SER A 100 -6.43 -3.04 23.84
C SER A 100 -4.94 -3.13 23.51
N VAL A 101 -4.45 -2.15 22.74
CA VAL A 101 -3.02 -1.95 22.51
C VAL A 101 -2.45 -1.18 23.70
N ARG A 102 -1.37 -1.71 24.29
CA ARG A 102 -0.69 -1.09 25.45
C ARG A 102 0.69 -0.56 25.09
N GLU A 103 1.15 -0.89 23.89
CA GLU A 103 2.39 -0.42 23.31
C GLU A 103 2.23 1.05 22.89
N PRO A 104 3.02 1.98 23.46
CA PRO A 104 2.92 3.41 23.14
C PRO A 104 3.46 3.73 21.75
N ALA A 105 4.30 2.86 21.18
CA ALA A 105 4.79 2.96 19.82
C ALA A 105 4.46 1.66 19.09
N LEU A 106 3.80 1.78 17.95
CA LEU A 106 3.54 0.66 17.05
C LEU A 106 4.27 0.90 15.74
N GLU A 107 5.05 -0.08 15.30
CA GLU A 107 5.63 -0.12 13.97
C GLU A 107 5.24 -1.45 13.31
N PHE A 108 4.70 -1.38 12.09
CA PHE A 108 4.29 -2.56 11.33
C PHE A 108 4.50 -2.35 9.84
N ILE A 109 4.64 -3.46 9.11
CA ILE A 109 4.68 -3.48 7.66
C ILE A 109 3.37 -4.08 7.19
N ILE A 110 2.62 -3.31 6.41
CA ILE A 110 1.44 -3.82 5.71
C ILE A 110 1.88 -4.32 4.34
N GLU A 111 1.32 -5.45 3.93
CA GLU A 111 1.37 -5.93 2.56
C GLU A 111 -0.02 -5.78 1.94
N VAL A 112 -0.06 -5.24 0.73
CA VAL A 112 -1.26 -5.10 -0.07
C VAL A 112 -1.02 -5.77 -1.41
N THR A 113 -1.93 -6.63 -1.82
CA THR A 113 -1.85 -7.38 -3.08
C THR A 113 -3.10 -7.15 -3.91
N TRP A 114 -2.95 -7.10 -5.23
CA TRP A 114 -4.04 -6.99 -6.19
C TRP A 114 -3.67 -7.75 -7.47
N ARG A 115 -4.57 -7.80 -8.46
CA ARG A 115 -4.36 -8.58 -9.70
C ARG A 115 -3.04 -8.31 -10.42
N ASN A 116 -2.58 -7.07 -10.39
CA ASN A 116 -1.45 -6.60 -11.20
C ASN A 116 -0.18 -6.36 -10.37
N GLY A 117 -0.16 -6.72 -9.08
CA GLY A 117 1.03 -6.53 -8.27
C GLY A 117 0.81 -6.61 -6.76
N SER A 118 1.86 -6.20 -6.03
CA SER A 118 1.86 -6.12 -4.58
C SER A 118 2.72 -4.96 -4.13
N LEU A 119 2.39 -4.40 -2.96
CA LEU A 119 3.12 -3.33 -2.31
C LEU A 119 3.28 -3.64 -0.83
N GLN A 120 4.51 -3.51 -0.32
CA GLN A 120 4.77 -3.50 1.12
C GLN A 120 5.11 -2.08 1.55
N ARG A 121 4.54 -1.63 2.68
CA ARG A 121 4.84 -0.31 3.25
C ARG A 121 4.94 -0.36 4.76
N LYS A 122 5.97 0.28 5.30
CA LYS A 122 6.18 0.44 6.73
C LYS A 122 5.38 1.63 7.26
N TYR A 123 4.72 1.45 8.39
CA TYR A 123 4.05 2.48 9.15
C TYR A 123 4.54 2.47 10.60
N GLY A 124 4.70 3.66 11.17
CA GLY A 124 5.01 3.86 12.58
C GLY A 124 4.06 4.90 13.16
N VAL A 125 3.55 4.66 14.36
CA VAL A 125 2.65 5.58 15.07
C VAL A 125 2.95 5.56 16.57
N LEU A 126 2.86 6.74 17.18
CA LEU A 126 2.84 6.91 18.63
C LEU A 126 1.40 7.04 19.09
N LEU A 127 1.00 6.20 20.05
CA LEU A 127 -0.31 6.21 20.65
C LEU A 127 -0.28 7.01 21.95
N GLU A 128 -1.06 8.09 21.95
CA GLU A 128 -1.22 8.93 23.13
C GLU A 128 -2.41 8.47 23.97
N ARG A 129 -2.37 8.77 25.27
CA ARG A 129 -3.57 8.63 26.10
C ARG A 129 -4.57 9.72 25.70
N LYS A 130 -5.82 9.32 25.46
CA LYS A 130 -6.94 10.24 25.29
C LYS A 130 -7.59 10.56 26.62
#